data_AF-A0A7W3YLW9-F1
#
_entry.id   AF-A0A7W3YLW9-F1
#
_cell.length_a   1.000
_cell.length_b   1.000
_cell.length_c   1.000
_cell.angle_alpha   90.00
_cell.angle_beta   90.00
_cell.angle_gamma   90.00
#
_symmetry.space_group_name_H-M   'P 1'
#
loop_
_entity.id
_entity.type
_entity.pdbx_description
1 polymer ?
#
loop_
_entity_poly.entity_id
_entity_poly.type
_entity_poly.pdbx_seq_one_letter_code
_entity_poly.pdbx_strand_id
1 'polypeptide(L)'
;MTTILNPQAMQKVLTHSKEYERAIGLLNKRWDPDEQPIFRNVLQSADVQFARQLQIAGLIKGKVELSNYQEVNQLLMQHDSWFSESARKTLLSPFLD
;
A
#
# COMPACT_ATOMS: atom_id res chain seq x y z
N MET A 1 -4.49 -13.49 -13.10
CA MET A 1 -5.96 -13.59 -13.02
C MET A 1 -6.42 -12.50 -12.05
N THR A 2 -7.36 -11.66 -12.44
CA THR A 2 -7.90 -10.61 -11.55
C THR A 2 -8.92 -11.19 -10.60
N THR A 3 -8.77 -10.95 -9.30
CA THR A 3 -9.68 -11.47 -8.26
C THR A 3 -10.64 -10.39 -7.81
N ILE A 4 -11.92 -10.72 -7.66
CA ILE A 4 -12.94 -9.77 -7.15
C ILE A 4 -12.61 -9.40 -5.70
N LEU A 5 -12.61 -8.09 -5.40
CA LEU A 5 -12.49 -7.59 -4.03
C LEU A 5 -13.68 -8.01 -3.17
N ASN A 6 -13.41 -8.37 -1.92
CA ASN A 6 -14.49 -8.67 -0.98
C ASN A 6 -15.37 -7.42 -0.71
N PRO A 7 -16.62 -7.58 -0.25
CA PRO A 7 -17.55 -6.45 -0.08
C PRO A 7 -17.06 -5.34 0.85
N GLN A 8 -16.34 -5.68 1.93
CA GLN A 8 -15.80 -4.69 2.87
C GLN A 8 -14.69 -3.85 2.23
N ALA A 9 -13.82 -4.49 1.45
CA ALA A 9 -12.75 -3.83 0.72
C ALA A 9 -13.32 -2.97 -0.42
N MET A 10 -14.36 -3.44 -1.10
CA MET A 10 -15.10 -2.66 -2.10
C MET A 10 -15.77 -1.43 -1.49
N GLN A 11 -16.36 -1.55 -0.30
CA GLN A 11 -16.97 -0.41 0.39
C GLN A 11 -15.95 0.71 0.62
N LYS A 12 -14.73 0.38 1.05
CA LYS A 12 -13.65 1.37 1.24
C LYS A 12 -13.30 2.12 -0.04
N VAL A 13 -13.31 1.43 -1.19
CA VAL A 13 -13.12 2.06 -2.51
C VAL A 13 -14.27 3.02 -2.81
N LEU A 14 -15.51 2.56 -2.67
CA LEU A 14 -16.70 3.35 -3.00
C LEU A 14 -16.85 4.59 -2.12
N THR A 15 -16.46 4.51 -0.85
CA THR A 15 -16.57 5.62 0.11
C THR A 15 -15.32 6.49 0.19
N HIS A 16 -14.27 6.19 -0.60
CA HIS A 16 -12.96 6.84 -0.51
C HIS A 16 -12.45 6.93 0.93
N SER A 17 -12.49 5.80 1.64
CA SER A 17 -12.09 5.77 3.05
C SER A 17 -10.62 6.18 3.22
N LYS A 18 -10.21 6.57 4.43
CA LYS A 18 -8.81 6.92 4.72
C LYS A 18 -7.85 5.79 4.35
N GLU A 19 -8.24 4.54 4.58
CA GLU A 19 -7.46 3.36 4.18
C GLU A 19 -7.30 3.25 2.66
N TYR A 20 -8.34 3.63 1.90
CA TYR A 20 -8.25 3.72 0.45
C TYR A 20 -7.28 4.82 0.02
N GLU A 21 -7.40 6.02 0.56
CA GLU A 21 -6.49 7.13 0.26
C GLU A 21 -5.02 6.76 0.55
N ARG A 22 -4.77 6.07 1.67
CA ARG A 22 -3.44 5.57 2.04
C ARG A 22 -2.91 4.54 1.05
N ALA A 23 -3.73 3.56 0.66
CA ALA A 23 -3.35 2.55 -0.31
C ALA A 23 -3.07 3.16 -1.69
N ILE A 24 -3.87 4.13 -2.12
CA ILE A 24 -3.66 4.89 -3.37
C ILE A 24 -2.39 5.74 -3.29
N GLY A 25 -2.14 6.40 -2.15
CA GLY A 25 -0.94 7.18 -1.89
C GLY A 25 0.31 6.32 -2.00
N LEU A 26 0.32 5.15 -1.35
CA LEU A 26 1.37 4.14 -1.50
C LEU A 26 1.59 3.77 -2.98
N LEU A 27 0.54 3.30 -3.67
CA LEU A 27 0.63 2.80 -5.03
C LEU A 27 1.09 3.88 -6.03
N ASN A 28 0.77 5.15 -5.79
CA ASN A 28 1.14 6.26 -6.69
C ASN A 28 2.39 7.03 -6.26
N LYS A 29 3.11 6.57 -5.23
CA LYS A 29 4.24 7.29 -4.62
C LYS A 29 3.87 8.72 -4.19
N ARG A 30 2.70 8.87 -3.58
CA ARG A 30 2.16 10.13 -3.07
C ARG A 30 1.76 9.95 -1.61
N TRP A 31 2.76 9.80 -0.76
CA TRP A 31 2.56 9.71 0.67
C TRP A 31 3.56 10.62 1.39
N ASP A 32 3.10 11.30 2.43
CA ASP A 32 3.96 12.07 3.31
C ASP A 32 3.54 11.76 4.77
N PRO A 33 4.34 10.99 5.51
CA PRO A 33 4.05 10.66 6.91
C PRO A 33 4.04 11.89 7.82
N ASP A 34 4.69 12.97 7.39
CA ASP A 34 4.90 14.19 8.18
C ASP A 34 3.90 15.30 7.80
N GLU A 35 2.95 15.01 6.90
CA GLU A 35 1.88 15.95 6.51
C GLU A 35 0.99 16.38 7.70
N GLN A 36 0.84 15.51 8.71
CA GLN A 36 0.12 15.85 9.94
C GLN A 36 1.09 16.27 11.06
N PRO A 37 0.94 17.48 11.63
CA PRO A 37 1.93 18.06 12.54
C PRO A 37 1.98 17.41 13.93
N ILE A 38 0.97 16.63 14.31
CA ILE A 38 0.82 16.11 15.69
C ILE A 38 1.29 14.65 15.80
N PHE A 39 1.11 13.85 14.75
CA PHE A 39 1.51 12.44 14.75
C PHE A 39 1.97 12.02 13.37
N ARG A 40 3.09 11.29 13.35
CA ARG A 40 3.64 10.73 12.13
C ARG A 40 2.74 9.61 11.61
N ASN A 41 2.17 9.81 10.43
CA ASN A 41 1.18 8.92 9.86
C ASN A 41 1.82 7.86 8.94
N VAL A 42 2.68 7.01 9.50
CA VAL A 42 3.34 5.95 8.73
C VAL A 42 2.34 4.88 8.26
N LEU A 43 2.58 4.30 7.09
CA LEU A 43 1.85 3.18 6.51
C LEU A 43 2.05 1.91 7.35
N GLN A 44 0.96 1.19 7.56
CA GLN A 44 0.86 -0.04 8.34
C GLN A 44 0.67 -1.27 7.44
N SER A 45 0.81 -2.47 7.99
CA SER A 45 0.57 -3.73 7.26
C SER A 45 -0.78 -3.77 6.54
N ALA A 46 -1.84 -3.24 7.17
CA ALA A 46 -3.18 -3.21 6.58
C ALA A 46 -3.24 -2.36 5.31
N ASP A 47 -2.51 -1.26 5.25
CA ASP A 47 -2.44 -0.39 4.07
C ASP A 47 -1.75 -1.12 2.90
N VAL A 48 -0.67 -1.85 3.19
CA VAL A 48 0.06 -2.66 2.20
C VAL A 48 -0.80 -3.80 1.67
N GLN A 49 -1.47 -4.53 2.57
CA GLN A 49 -2.36 -5.63 2.19
C GLN A 49 -3.51 -5.12 1.31
N PHE A 50 -4.11 -3.99 1.66
CA PHE A 50 -5.19 -3.42 0.87
C PHE A 50 -4.69 -2.92 -0.49
N ALA A 51 -3.55 -2.24 -0.56
CA ALA A 51 -2.92 -1.83 -1.82
C ALA A 51 -2.68 -3.02 -2.76
N ARG A 52 -2.22 -4.17 -2.24
CA ARG A 52 -2.10 -5.40 -3.03
C ARG A 52 -3.44 -5.92 -3.53
N GLN A 53 -4.47 -5.90 -2.69
CA GLN A 53 -5.82 -6.32 -3.11
C GLN A 53 -6.34 -5.46 -4.26
N LEU A 54 -6.06 -4.15 -4.25
CA LEU A 54 -6.42 -3.24 -5.34
C LEU A 54 -5.70 -3.58 -6.65
N GLN A 55 -4.40 -3.94 -6.59
CA GLN A 55 -3.64 -4.38 -7.76
C GLN A 55 -4.09 -5.74 -8.28
N ILE A 56 -4.26 -6.72 -7.40
CA ILE A 56 -4.73 -8.07 -7.73
C ILE A 56 -6.13 -8.02 -8.37
N ALA A 57 -7.00 -7.12 -7.90
CA ALA A 57 -8.32 -6.92 -8.48
C ALA A 57 -8.31 -6.12 -9.79
N GLY A 58 -7.15 -5.59 -10.21
CA GLY A 58 -7.02 -4.76 -11.40
C GLY A 58 -7.68 -3.39 -11.28
N LEU A 59 -8.05 -2.95 -10.07
CA LEU A 59 -8.69 -1.65 -9.87
C LEU A 59 -7.69 -0.50 -9.97
N ILE A 60 -6.49 -0.70 -9.41
CA ILE A 60 -5.46 0.32 -9.36
C ILE A 60 -4.13 -0.33 -9.72
N LYS A 61 -3.60 0.02 -10.90
CA LYS A 61 -2.25 -0.41 -11.29
C LYS A 61 -1.18 0.31 -10.47
N GLY A 62 -1.32 1.63 -10.28
CA GLY A 62 -0.33 2.46 -9.60
C GLY A 62 0.96 2.67 -10.40
N LYS A 63 1.94 3.32 -9.75
CA LYS A 63 3.31 3.55 -10.23
C LYS A 63 4.32 2.56 -9.64
N VAL A 64 3.91 1.76 -8.65
CA VAL A 64 4.72 0.69 -8.05
C VAL A 64 3.93 -0.60 -8.16
N GLU A 65 4.51 -1.62 -8.77
CA GLU A 65 3.99 -2.98 -8.78
C GLU A 65 4.42 -3.74 -7.51
N LEU A 66 3.48 -3.97 -6.57
CA LEU A 66 3.81 -4.59 -5.28
C LEU A 66 4.04 -6.10 -5.36
N SER A 67 3.81 -6.72 -6.53
CA SER A 67 4.24 -8.09 -6.84
C SER A 67 5.65 -8.18 -7.43
N ASN A 68 6.30 -7.04 -7.72
CA ASN A 68 7.67 -6.99 -8.24
C ASN A 68 8.67 -6.64 -7.13
N TYR A 69 9.55 -7.59 -6.78
CA TYR A 69 10.57 -7.40 -5.74
C TYR A 69 11.46 -6.17 -5.98
N GLN A 70 11.90 -5.95 -7.23
CA GLN A 70 12.78 -4.83 -7.55
C GLN A 70 12.10 -3.49 -7.25
N GLU A 71 10.84 -3.35 -7.63
CA GLU A 71 10.07 -2.13 -7.39
C GLU A 71 9.76 -1.93 -5.91
N VAL A 72 9.43 -3.01 -5.18
CA VAL A 72 9.25 -2.97 -3.72
C VAL A 72 10.54 -2.57 -3.01
N ASN A 73 11.68 -3.14 -3.40
CA ASN A 73 12.97 -2.81 -2.80
C ASN A 73 13.35 -1.35 -3.08
N GLN A 74 13.16 -0.85 -4.30
CA GLN A 74 13.38 0.55 -4.63
C GLN A 74 12.46 1.48 -3.83
N LEU A 75 11.18 1.13 -3.67
CA LEU A 75 10.23 1.87 -2.84
C LEU A 75 10.70 1.96 -1.39
N LEU A 76 11.15 0.84 -0.80
CA LEU A 76 11.67 0.81 0.57
C LEU A 76 12.96 1.62 0.73
N MET A 77 13.88 1.56 -0.24
CA MET A 77 15.12 2.34 -0.19
C MET A 77 14.87 3.85 -0.32
N GLN A 78 13.94 4.26 -1.19
CA GLN A 78 13.64 5.67 -1.45
C GLN A 78 12.76 6.30 -0.36
N HIS A 79 11.91 5.48 0.28
CA HIS A 79 10.83 5.95 1.14
C HIS A 79 10.72 5.16 2.45
N ASP A 80 11.85 4.72 3.04
CA ASP A 80 11.84 3.90 4.26
C ASP A 80 11.00 4.51 5.40
N SER A 81 11.06 5.83 5.53
CA SER A 81 10.31 6.58 6.54
C SER A 81 8.79 6.51 6.39
N TRP A 82 8.28 6.08 5.24
CA TRP A 82 6.84 5.90 5.03
C TRP A 82 6.27 4.74 5.79
N PHE A 83 7.08 3.76 6.17
CA PHE A 83 6.59 2.45 6.59
C PHE A 83 6.86 2.19 8.06
N SER A 84 5.88 1.63 8.75
CA SER A 84 6.13 0.91 9.99
C SER A 84 6.93 -0.36 9.72
N GLU A 85 7.54 -0.92 10.76
CA GLU A 85 8.30 -2.17 10.62
C GLU A 85 7.43 -3.33 10.11
N SER A 86 6.19 -3.42 10.59
CA SER A 86 5.24 -4.44 10.16
C SER A 86 4.84 -4.26 8.69
N ALA A 87 4.69 -3.02 8.21
CA ALA A 87 4.44 -2.73 6.81
C ALA A 87 5.63 -3.16 5.92
N ARG A 88 6.87 -2.89 6.33
CA ARG A 88 8.07 -3.35 5.61
C ARG A 88 8.12 -4.87 5.49
N LYS A 89 7.90 -5.58 6.60
CA LYS A 89 7.81 -7.05 6.62
C LYS A 89 6.71 -7.55 5.69
N THR A 90 5.55 -6.88 5.68
CA THR A 90 4.42 -7.23 4.80
C THR A 90 4.77 -7.01 3.33
N LEU A 91 5.47 -5.92 2.98
CA LEU A 91 5.95 -5.64 1.64
C LEU A 91 6.91 -6.72 1.12
N LEU A 92 7.79 -7.22 1.98
CA LEU A 92 8.77 -8.23 1.60
C LEU A 92 8.24 -9.67 1.68
N SER A 93 7.17 -9.92 2.43
CA SER A 93 6.67 -11.27 2.73
C SER A 93 6.47 -12.20 1.52
N PRO A 94 6.05 -11.74 0.32
CA PRO A 94 5.89 -12.64 -0.83
C PRO A 94 7.20 -13.11 -1.46
N PHE A 95 8.34 -12.56 -1.04
CA PHE A 95 9.67 -12.81 -1.61
C PHE A 95 10.64 -13.46 -0.63
N LEU A 96 10.17 -13.72 0.60
CA LEU A 96 10.94 -14.39 1.64
C LEU A 96 10.48 -15.85 1.65
N ASP A 97 11.21 -16.70 0.95
CA ASP A 97 11.10 -18.16 1.05
C ASP A 97 11.75 -18.65 2.36
#